data_AF-A0A0F4YWD4-F1
#
_entry.id   AF-A0A0F4YWD4-F1
#
_cell.length_a   1.000
_cell.length_b   1.000
_cell.length_c   1.000
_cell.angle_alpha   90.00
_cell.angle_beta   90.00
_cell.angle_gamma   90.00
#
_symmetry.space_group_name_H-M   'P 1'
#
loop_
_entity.id
_entity.type
_entity.pdbx_description
1 polymer ?
#
loop_
_entity_poly.entity_id
_entity_poly.type
_entity_poly.pdbx_seq_one_letter_code
_entity_poly.pdbx_strand_id
1 'polypeptide(L)'
;MLYSCCHPHRLLSALQKTTRLSSHLVLSVPCLSNMAISTPLKRDASHLSGPAVDNKKPKANGSITSFFGVPKPKADAAASTPSSKFNKEKWVASLTEEQKDLLKLEIETLHESWLAHLKDEIVTPEFLSLKRFLKKEKESGVTIFPPESEIYSWSRHTPLHTVKAVIIGQDPYHNYNQAHGLCFSVRPPTRAPPSLQNIYIALKNDYPSFEPPPNGGGLLTPWAERGVLMLNTCLTVRAHAANSHSGKGWERFTQKAIDTVARVRTHGVVFLAWGTPAGKRVSGINRERHCVLQSVHPSPLSARNGFFTCGHFKKCNEWLAERYGEEGRIDWSLTPNKSVLSPTAATAEKDMSVSANGQKDQSSSGTDKTNGQAASTNADKNDPVSDEEDLDAIEALVAAEESLKSKNDDSLDKPKETESESEKK
;
A
#
# COMPACT_ATOMS: atom_id res chain seq x y z
N MET A 1 -40.07 41.82 29.90
CA MET A 1 -41.42 41.79 30.50
C MET A 1 -42.36 42.64 29.66
N LEU A 2 -43.63 42.26 29.54
CA LEU A 2 -44.82 43.07 29.13
C LEU A 2 -44.72 43.80 27.78
N TYR A 3 -45.32 43.34 26.67
CA TYR A 3 -46.76 43.27 26.32
C TYR A 3 -47.57 44.57 26.45
N SER A 4 -48.07 45.06 25.31
CA SER A 4 -49.51 45.38 25.14
C SER A 4 -49.90 45.38 23.65
N CYS A 5 -51.17 45.07 23.37
CA CYS A 5 -51.74 44.87 22.02
C CYS A 5 -52.62 46.05 21.58
N CYS A 6 -52.86 46.21 20.26
CA CYS A 6 -54.19 45.99 19.68
C CYS A 6 -54.26 46.11 18.14
N HIS A 7 -55.20 45.35 17.57
CA HIS A 7 -55.65 45.31 16.16
C HIS A 7 -56.84 46.30 15.97
N PRO A 8 -57.44 46.57 14.77
CA PRO A 8 -57.96 45.53 13.87
C PRO A 8 -58.21 45.79 12.34
N HIS A 9 -58.32 44.66 11.61
CA HIS A 9 -59.25 44.32 10.50
C HIS A 9 -59.23 44.88 9.05
N ARG A 10 -58.94 43.94 8.12
CA ARG A 10 -59.65 43.55 6.86
C ARG A 10 -59.92 44.56 5.71
N LEU A 11 -59.40 44.22 4.51
CA LEU A 11 -60.10 43.76 3.27
C LEU A 11 -59.04 43.61 2.13
N LEU A 12 -59.22 42.90 0.99
CA LEU A 12 -59.70 41.53 0.69
C LEU A 12 -59.36 41.20 -0.80
N SER A 13 -58.96 39.97 -1.17
CA SER A 13 -58.76 39.45 -2.57
C SER A 13 -57.69 40.13 -3.45
N ALA A 14 -57.16 39.58 -4.56
CA ALA A 14 -56.85 38.21 -5.05
C ALA A 14 -55.78 38.37 -6.18
N LEU A 15 -54.93 37.39 -6.54
CA LEU A 15 -55.20 36.39 -7.59
C LEU A 15 -54.03 35.39 -7.75
N GLN A 16 -54.38 34.11 -7.88
CA GLN A 16 -53.74 33.00 -8.65
C GLN A 16 -52.22 33.07 -8.94
N LYS A 17 -51.38 32.19 -8.39
CA LYS A 17 -51.19 30.75 -8.74
C LYS A 17 -51.04 30.44 -10.24
N THR A 18 -49.81 30.11 -10.66
CA THR A 18 -49.56 29.14 -11.73
C THR A 18 -48.50 28.12 -11.30
N THR A 19 -48.89 26.86 -11.28
CA THR A 19 -47.98 25.70 -11.30
C THR A 19 -48.13 25.02 -12.66
N ARG A 20 -47.03 24.53 -13.24
CA ARG A 20 -47.09 23.48 -14.26
C ARG A 20 -46.00 22.44 -14.03
N LEU A 21 -46.43 21.20 -14.16
CA LEU A 21 -45.68 19.95 -14.11
C LEU A 21 -45.76 19.30 -15.51
N SER A 22 -45.05 18.18 -15.67
CA SER A 22 -45.12 17.27 -16.83
C SER A 22 -44.33 17.72 -18.08
N SER A 23 -43.67 16.84 -18.85
CA SER A 23 -43.98 15.40 -19.02
C SER A 23 -42.77 14.47 -19.18
N HIS A 24 -43.03 13.20 -18.88
CA HIS A 24 -42.21 12.03 -19.20
C HIS A 24 -41.75 11.96 -20.67
N LEU A 25 -40.61 11.28 -20.89
CA LEU A 25 -40.46 10.39 -22.04
C LEU A 25 -40.11 8.98 -21.52
N VAL A 26 -41.03 8.05 -21.74
CA VAL A 26 -40.80 6.61 -21.55
C VAL A 26 -40.63 5.99 -22.93
N LEU A 27 -39.56 5.23 -23.13
CA LEU A 27 -39.40 4.39 -24.32
C LEU A 27 -39.13 2.96 -23.88
N SER A 28 -40.10 2.09 -24.17
CA SER A 28 -40.04 0.67 -23.85
C SER A 28 -39.22 -0.10 -24.90
N VAL A 29 -38.56 -1.15 -24.41
CA VAL A 29 -37.84 -2.18 -25.16
C VAL A 29 -38.82 -2.98 -26.04
N PRO A 30 -38.35 -3.67 -27.09
CA PRO A 30 -38.70 -5.08 -27.22
C PRO A 30 -37.47 -5.99 -27.30
N CYS A 31 -37.44 -6.98 -26.41
CA CYS A 31 -36.52 -8.10 -26.48
C CYS A 31 -36.99 -9.04 -27.60
N LEU A 32 -36.11 -9.39 -28.54
CA LEU A 32 -36.33 -10.49 -29.46
C LEU A 32 -35.26 -11.56 -29.22
N SER A 33 -35.61 -12.50 -28.35
CA SER A 33 -34.98 -13.80 -28.30
C SER A 33 -35.32 -14.56 -29.58
N ASN A 34 -34.32 -15.12 -30.27
CA ASN A 34 -34.59 -16.07 -31.34
C ASN A 34 -33.65 -17.27 -31.21
N MET A 35 -34.23 -18.45 -30.97
CA MET A 35 -33.51 -19.71 -30.94
C MET A 35 -33.16 -20.15 -32.37
N ALA A 36 -31.96 -20.67 -32.57
CA ALA A 36 -31.63 -21.52 -33.71
C ALA A 36 -30.78 -22.71 -33.22
N ILE A 37 -31.22 -23.93 -33.57
CA ILE A 37 -30.66 -25.21 -33.12
C ILE A 37 -30.20 -26.01 -34.34
N SER A 38 -29.06 -26.69 -34.22
CA SER A 38 -28.54 -27.76 -35.11
C SER A 38 -28.05 -27.31 -36.50
N THR A 39 -26.83 -27.65 -36.94
CA THR A 39 -26.35 -29.04 -37.10
C THR A 39 -24.81 -29.15 -37.05
N PRO A 40 -24.25 -30.32 -36.67
CA PRO A 40 -22.81 -30.55 -36.69
C PRO A 40 -22.35 -31.23 -38.00
N LEU A 41 -21.25 -30.76 -38.59
CA LEU A 41 -20.55 -31.48 -39.66
C LEU A 41 -19.69 -32.62 -39.06
N LYS A 42 -19.80 -33.79 -39.69
CA LYS A 42 -19.38 -35.08 -39.14
C LYS A 42 -18.39 -35.74 -40.09
N ARG A 43 -17.18 -35.99 -39.57
CA ARG A 43 -16.19 -37.02 -39.98
C ARG A 43 -15.78 -37.04 -41.46
N ASP A 44 -14.47 -37.17 -41.70
CA ASP A 44 -14.00 -38.49 -42.13
C ASP A 44 -12.57 -38.78 -41.68
N ALA A 45 -12.34 -40.05 -41.32
CA ALA A 45 -11.05 -40.59 -40.95
C ALA A 45 -11.02 -42.07 -41.35
N SER A 46 -10.41 -42.38 -42.50
CA SER A 46 -10.07 -43.75 -42.87
C SER A 46 -8.92 -43.79 -43.89
N HIS A 47 -7.74 -44.21 -43.45
CA HIS A 47 -7.13 -45.41 -44.05
C HIS A 47 -6.09 -46.02 -43.10
N LEU A 48 -6.16 -47.34 -42.93
CA LEU A 48 -5.16 -48.16 -42.27
C LEU A 48 -4.29 -48.84 -43.34
N SER A 49 -2.97 -48.93 -43.11
CA SER A 49 -2.12 -50.04 -43.58
C SER A 49 -0.65 -49.87 -43.14
N GLY A 50 -0.15 -50.79 -42.29
CA GLY A 50 1.28 -51.18 -42.28
C GLY A 50 1.57 -52.23 -43.38
N PRO A 51 2.68 -53.01 -43.38
CA PRO A 51 3.71 -53.27 -42.35
C PRO A 51 5.07 -52.58 -42.70
N ALA A 52 6.31 -52.97 -42.33
CA ALA A 52 6.90 -54.13 -41.63
C ALA A 52 8.19 -53.73 -40.83
N VAL A 53 8.49 -54.29 -39.66
CA VAL A 53 9.31 -55.49 -39.33
C VAL A 53 10.82 -55.42 -39.66
N ASP A 54 11.65 -55.26 -38.62
CA ASP A 54 12.84 -56.07 -38.23
C ASP A 54 13.70 -55.29 -37.19
N ASN A 55 14.54 -55.84 -36.30
CA ASN A 55 14.59 -57.04 -35.45
C ASN A 55 15.91 -57.01 -34.61
N LYS A 56 15.99 -57.75 -33.48
CA LYS A 56 17.20 -58.09 -32.65
C LYS A 56 17.91 -56.96 -31.84
N LYS A 57 17.74 -56.79 -30.50
CA LYS A 57 18.02 -57.67 -29.32
C LYS A 57 19.55 -57.90 -29.05
N PRO A 58 20.03 -58.11 -27.79
CA PRO A 58 19.98 -57.28 -26.56
C PRO A 58 21.37 -57.15 -25.86
N LYS A 59 21.44 -56.50 -24.68
CA LYS A 59 21.96 -57.14 -23.44
C LYS A 59 21.80 -56.24 -22.20
N ALA A 60 21.65 -56.88 -21.04
CA ALA A 60 21.66 -56.26 -19.73
C ALA A 60 22.94 -56.63 -18.96
N ASN A 61 23.40 -55.74 -18.08
CA ASN A 61 23.87 -56.04 -16.74
C ASN A 61 24.07 -54.70 -16.01
N GLY A 62 23.61 -54.60 -14.76
CA GLY A 62 23.55 -53.34 -14.03
C GLY A 62 24.77 -53.10 -13.12
N SER A 63 24.82 -51.91 -12.53
CA SER A 63 25.43 -51.70 -11.21
C SER A 63 24.70 -50.56 -10.50
N ILE A 64 24.22 -50.82 -9.27
CA ILE A 64 23.43 -49.91 -8.43
C ILE A 64 24.28 -49.44 -7.23
N THR A 65 25.36 -48.70 -7.49
CA THR A 65 26.28 -48.24 -6.43
C THR A 65 26.93 -46.89 -6.73
N SER A 66 26.25 -45.79 -6.42
CA SER A 66 26.87 -44.45 -6.29
C SER A 66 25.99 -43.42 -5.56
N PHE A 67 25.26 -43.83 -4.52
CA PHE A 67 24.21 -43.02 -3.88
C PHE A 67 24.61 -42.30 -2.58
N PHE A 68 25.90 -42.22 -2.26
CA PHE A 68 26.40 -41.46 -1.10
C PHE A 68 27.64 -40.64 -1.46
N GLY A 69 27.41 -39.36 -1.76
CA GLY A 69 28.43 -38.31 -1.85
C GLY A 69 28.14 -37.21 -0.83
N VAL A 70 29.14 -36.86 -0.01
CA VAL A 70 29.00 -35.87 1.08
C VAL A 70 28.75 -34.46 0.50
N PRO A 71 27.77 -33.69 1.00
CA PRO A 71 27.51 -32.34 0.49
C PRO A 71 28.60 -31.36 0.94
N LYS A 72 29.28 -30.73 -0.03
CA LYS A 72 30.10 -29.53 0.20
C LYS A 72 29.21 -28.28 0.32
N PRO A 73 29.65 -27.23 1.03
CA PRO A 73 28.81 -26.08 1.34
C PRO A 73 28.46 -25.29 0.08
N LYS A 74 27.19 -24.89 -0.01
CA LYS A 74 26.65 -24.11 -1.13
C LYS A 74 27.02 -22.64 -0.92
N ALA A 75 28.00 -22.14 -1.68
CA ALA A 75 28.24 -20.71 -1.80
C ALA A 75 27.00 -20.01 -2.39
N ASP A 76 26.85 -18.73 -2.07
CA ASP A 76 25.61 -17.98 -2.26
C ASP A 76 25.06 -18.04 -3.70
N ALA A 77 23.84 -18.56 -3.80
CA ALA A 77 23.10 -18.60 -5.06
C ALA A 77 22.53 -17.21 -5.35
N ALA A 78 23.35 -16.35 -5.97
CA ALA A 78 22.87 -15.10 -6.56
C ALA A 78 21.69 -15.39 -7.49
N ALA A 79 20.54 -14.77 -7.21
CA ALA A 79 19.31 -15.01 -7.96
C ALA A 79 19.49 -14.59 -9.43
N SER A 80 19.27 -15.53 -10.35
CA SER A 80 19.39 -15.28 -11.78
C SER A 80 18.27 -14.35 -12.27
N THR A 81 18.58 -13.06 -12.42
CA THR A 81 17.65 -12.05 -12.93
C THR A 81 17.14 -12.44 -14.33
N PRO A 82 15.82 -12.43 -14.60
CA PRO A 82 15.32 -12.57 -15.96
C PRO A 82 15.74 -11.33 -16.77
N SER A 83 16.78 -11.50 -17.60
CA SER A 83 17.42 -10.43 -18.34
C SER A 83 16.45 -9.76 -19.32
N SER A 84 16.09 -8.52 -19.05
CA SER A 84 15.49 -7.65 -20.05
C SER A 84 16.52 -7.34 -21.14
N LYS A 85 16.10 -7.24 -22.42
CA LYS A 85 16.97 -6.87 -23.56
C LYS A 85 17.53 -5.43 -23.50
N PHE A 86 17.48 -4.78 -22.34
CA PHE A 86 17.99 -3.44 -22.09
C PHE A 86 19.50 -3.52 -21.82
N ASN A 87 20.30 -2.94 -22.70
CA ASN A 87 21.71 -2.68 -22.44
C ASN A 87 21.84 -1.26 -21.89
N LYS A 88 22.25 -1.14 -20.63
CA LYS A 88 22.30 0.13 -19.88
C LYS A 88 23.39 1.04 -20.43
N GLU A 89 24.54 0.48 -20.76
CA GLU A 89 25.74 1.20 -21.23
C GLU A 89 25.47 1.90 -22.56
N LYS A 90 24.86 1.19 -23.52
CA LYS A 90 24.46 1.74 -24.82
C LYS A 90 23.39 2.81 -24.69
N TRP A 91 22.46 2.67 -23.74
CA TRP A 91 21.45 3.70 -23.49
C TRP A 91 22.10 4.96 -22.88
N VAL A 92 22.96 4.82 -21.85
CA VAL A 92 23.70 5.96 -21.27
C VAL A 92 24.59 6.63 -22.32
N ALA A 93 25.25 5.86 -23.20
CA ALA A 93 26.04 6.40 -24.30
C ALA A 93 25.23 7.20 -25.33
N SER A 94 23.90 6.96 -25.43
CA SER A 94 23.00 7.71 -26.32
C SER A 94 22.46 9.02 -25.73
N LEU A 95 22.67 9.27 -24.43
CA LEU A 95 22.25 10.51 -23.76
C LEU A 95 23.19 11.67 -24.10
N THR A 96 22.64 12.90 -24.10
CA THR A 96 23.46 14.11 -24.14
C THR A 96 24.23 14.32 -22.83
N GLU A 97 25.31 15.10 -22.84
CA GLU A 97 26.06 15.41 -21.61
C GLU A 97 25.20 16.09 -20.54
N GLU A 98 24.27 16.96 -20.96
CA GLU A 98 23.30 17.57 -20.04
C GLU A 98 22.35 16.53 -19.43
N GLN A 99 21.88 15.56 -20.22
CA GLN A 99 21.07 14.46 -19.70
C GLN A 99 21.87 13.57 -18.75
N LYS A 100 23.16 13.31 -19.01
CA LYS A 100 24.04 12.54 -18.11
C LYS A 100 24.25 13.25 -16.77
N ASP A 101 24.48 14.56 -16.77
CA ASP A 101 24.57 15.36 -15.53
C ASP A 101 23.25 15.33 -14.74
N LEU A 102 22.14 15.65 -15.41
CA LEU A 102 20.83 15.70 -14.75
C LEU A 102 20.34 14.33 -14.27
N LEU A 103 20.64 13.24 -14.99
CA LEU A 103 20.13 11.89 -14.70
C LEU A 103 21.14 10.98 -13.98
N LYS A 104 22.28 11.52 -13.51
CA LYS A 104 23.33 10.74 -12.83
C LYS A 104 22.77 9.83 -11.73
N LEU A 105 21.92 10.37 -10.87
CA LEU A 105 21.34 9.65 -9.73
C LEU A 105 20.44 8.49 -10.19
N GLU A 106 19.64 8.70 -11.23
CA GLU A 106 18.77 7.70 -11.84
C GLU A 106 19.60 6.57 -12.47
N ILE A 107 20.67 6.92 -13.20
CA ILE A 107 21.60 5.97 -13.83
C ILE A 107 22.31 5.11 -12.78
N GLU A 108 22.74 5.71 -11.67
CA GLU A 108 23.49 5.03 -10.61
C GLU A 108 22.59 4.21 -9.66
N THR A 109 21.38 4.69 -9.34
CA THR A 109 20.64 4.20 -8.16
C THR A 109 19.21 3.71 -8.41
N LEU A 110 18.62 3.93 -9.59
CA LEU A 110 17.36 3.30 -9.98
C LEU A 110 17.63 1.86 -10.42
N HIS A 111 16.96 0.88 -9.78
CA HIS A 111 17.21 -0.54 -10.07
C HIS A 111 16.92 -0.88 -11.54
N GLU A 112 17.75 -1.74 -12.15
CA GLU A 112 17.78 -1.92 -13.61
C GLU A 112 16.47 -2.42 -14.21
N SER A 113 15.75 -3.28 -13.48
CA SER A 113 14.41 -3.75 -13.87
C SER A 113 13.38 -2.64 -14.02
N TRP A 114 13.58 -1.52 -13.31
CA TRP A 114 12.74 -0.32 -13.39
C TRP A 114 13.27 0.63 -14.45
N LEU A 115 14.58 0.88 -14.46
CA LEU A 115 15.23 1.72 -15.47
C LEU A 115 14.92 1.24 -16.89
N ALA A 116 14.94 -0.06 -17.16
CA ALA A 116 14.59 -0.66 -18.46
C ALA A 116 13.20 -0.25 -19.00
N HIS A 117 12.25 0.08 -18.12
CA HIS A 117 10.89 0.50 -18.46
C HIS A 117 10.59 1.99 -18.23
N LEU A 118 11.42 2.70 -17.45
CA LEU A 118 11.24 4.11 -17.10
C LEU A 118 12.24 5.05 -17.81
N LYS A 119 13.27 4.51 -18.48
CA LYS A 119 14.28 5.27 -19.25
C LYS A 119 13.68 6.32 -20.19
N ASP A 120 12.55 6.01 -20.82
CA ASP A 120 11.89 6.88 -21.80
C ASP A 120 11.09 8.00 -21.11
N GLU A 121 10.69 7.81 -19.84
CA GLU A 121 10.03 8.83 -19.02
C GLU A 121 11.05 9.81 -18.43
N ILE A 122 12.21 9.32 -17.97
CA ILE A 122 13.23 10.17 -17.33
C ILE A 122 13.98 11.09 -18.30
N VAL A 123 13.90 10.83 -19.61
CA VAL A 123 14.42 11.76 -20.64
C VAL A 123 13.37 12.77 -21.14
N THR A 124 12.14 12.74 -20.62
CA THR A 124 11.10 13.69 -21.02
C THR A 124 11.42 15.12 -20.55
N PRO A 125 11.00 16.17 -21.28
CA PRO A 125 11.22 17.56 -20.88
C PRO A 125 10.73 17.87 -19.46
N GLU A 126 9.63 17.24 -19.02
CA GLU A 126 9.03 17.46 -17.72
C GLU A 126 9.84 16.81 -16.60
N PHE A 127 10.38 15.60 -16.80
CA PHE A 127 11.30 15.00 -15.83
C PHE A 127 12.63 15.76 -15.77
N LEU A 128 13.18 16.18 -16.91
CA LEU A 128 14.39 17.00 -16.93
C LEU A 128 14.17 18.37 -16.25
N SER A 129 12.97 18.95 -16.36
CA SER A 129 12.57 20.15 -15.61
C SER A 129 12.56 19.92 -14.09
N LEU A 130 11.98 18.81 -13.62
CA LEU A 130 12.06 18.37 -12.23
C LEU A 130 13.53 18.24 -11.76
N LYS A 131 14.41 17.64 -12.55
CA LYS A 131 15.83 17.49 -12.20
C LYS A 131 16.55 18.84 -12.12
N ARG A 132 16.27 19.79 -13.02
CA ARG A 132 16.77 21.17 -12.92
C ARG A 132 16.25 21.90 -11.68
N PHE A 133 14.99 21.68 -11.30
CA PHE A 133 14.43 22.22 -10.05
C PHE A 133 15.18 21.67 -8.84
N LEU A 134 15.34 20.35 -8.72
CA LEU A 134 16.06 19.73 -7.59
C LEU A 134 17.55 20.14 -7.52
N LYS A 135 18.20 20.36 -8.68
CA LYS A 135 19.56 20.90 -8.75
C LYS A 135 19.63 22.31 -8.13
N LYS A 136 18.68 23.19 -8.47
CA LYS A 136 18.57 24.53 -7.87
C LYS A 136 18.27 24.50 -6.37
N GLU A 137 17.41 23.58 -5.92
CA GLU A 137 17.13 23.40 -4.48
C GLU A 137 18.42 23.06 -3.71
N LYS A 138 19.22 22.12 -4.23
CA LYS A 138 20.52 21.75 -3.68
C LYS A 138 21.52 22.92 -3.70
N GLU A 139 21.63 23.63 -4.83
CA GLU A 139 22.51 24.79 -5.00
C GLU A 139 22.13 25.95 -4.06
N SER A 140 20.86 26.05 -3.64
CA SER A 140 20.40 27.03 -2.65
C SER A 140 20.69 26.66 -1.19
N GLY A 141 21.27 25.48 -0.94
CA GLY A 141 21.66 25.02 0.40
C GLY A 141 20.52 24.50 1.27
N VAL A 142 19.33 24.30 0.70
CA VAL A 142 18.18 23.75 1.43
C VAL A 142 18.35 22.24 1.66
N THR A 143 18.15 21.79 2.90
CA THR A 143 18.12 20.35 3.23
C THR A 143 16.92 19.68 2.58
N ILE A 144 17.17 18.64 1.78
CA ILE A 144 16.14 17.82 1.12
C ILE A 144 16.17 16.42 1.72
N PHE A 145 15.00 15.83 1.96
CA PHE A 145 14.81 14.43 2.33
C PHE A 145 14.09 13.63 1.24
N PRO A 146 14.34 12.31 1.13
CA PRO A 146 15.42 11.58 1.78
C PRO A 146 16.80 11.99 1.22
N PRO A 147 17.93 11.54 1.80
CA PRO A 147 19.25 11.70 1.18
C PRO A 147 19.26 11.22 -0.28
N GLU A 148 20.04 11.85 -1.16
CA GLU A 148 19.93 11.64 -2.61
C GLU A 148 20.00 10.17 -3.04
N SER A 149 20.97 9.42 -2.50
CA SER A 149 21.15 7.98 -2.76
C SER A 149 19.91 7.13 -2.39
N GLU A 150 19.04 7.64 -1.52
CA GLU A 150 17.87 6.95 -1.00
C GLU A 150 16.56 7.31 -1.74
N ILE A 151 16.55 8.32 -2.61
CA ILE A 151 15.35 8.73 -3.39
C ILE A 151 14.75 7.55 -4.17
N TYR A 152 15.60 6.63 -4.65
CA TYR A 152 15.21 5.45 -5.42
C TYR A 152 15.24 4.13 -4.63
N SER A 153 15.32 4.15 -3.30
CA SER A 153 15.34 2.95 -2.44
C SER A 153 14.17 2.00 -2.73
N TRP A 154 12.96 2.53 -2.97
CA TRP A 154 11.77 1.75 -3.35
C TRP A 154 12.03 0.80 -4.54
N SER A 155 12.82 1.23 -5.53
CA SER A 155 13.09 0.45 -6.73
C SER A 155 14.05 -0.71 -6.48
N ARG A 156 14.96 -0.54 -5.50
CA ARG A 156 16.02 -1.48 -5.15
C ARG A 156 15.57 -2.53 -4.15
N HIS A 157 14.78 -2.14 -3.13
CA HIS A 157 14.17 -3.11 -2.22
C HIS A 157 13.05 -3.91 -2.89
N THR A 158 12.35 -3.34 -3.89
CA THR A 158 11.33 -4.05 -4.65
C THR A 158 11.59 -3.96 -6.17
N PRO A 159 12.48 -4.80 -6.73
CA PRO A 159 12.63 -4.96 -8.16
C PRO A 159 11.30 -5.23 -8.86
N LEU A 160 11.09 -4.68 -10.07
CA LEU A 160 9.79 -4.71 -10.75
C LEU A 160 9.19 -6.12 -10.87
N HIS A 161 10.03 -7.13 -11.07
CA HIS A 161 9.58 -8.52 -11.22
C HIS A 161 9.20 -9.22 -9.90
N THR A 162 9.56 -8.66 -8.74
CA THR A 162 9.19 -9.20 -7.41
C THR A 162 7.95 -8.55 -6.82
N VAL A 163 7.42 -7.47 -7.44
CA VAL A 163 6.21 -6.77 -6.95
C VAL A 163 5.02 -7.74 -6.85
N LYS A 164 4.54 -7.93 -5.62
CA LYS A 164 3.31 -8.65 -5.25
C LYS A 164 2.20 -7.66 -4.88
N ALA A 165 2.54 -6.61 -4.13
CA ALA A 165 1.63 -5.56 -3.69
C ALA A 165 2.24 -4.16 -3.87
N VAL A 166 1.41 -3.12 -3.85
CA VAL A 166 1.80 -1.71 -3.95
C VAL A 166 1.09 -0.93 -2.86
N ILE A 167 1.84 -0.18 -2.05
CA ILE A 167 1.33 0.79 -1.08
C ILE A 167 1.72 2.19 -1.55
N ILE A 168 0.76 3.13 -1.55
CA ILE A 168 0.96 4.49 -2.05
C ILE A 168 0.92 5.48 -0.88
N GLY A 169 2.03 6.19 -0.66
CA GLY A 169 2.11 7.36 0.22
C GLY A 169 2.05 8.69 -0.56
N GLN A 170 1.94 9.81 0.16
CA GLN A 170 1.87 11.15 -0.44
C GLN A 170 3.28 11.69 -0.73
N ASP A 171 3.97 12.16 0.31
CA ASP A 171 5.33 12.68 0.31
C ASP A 171 6.20 11.96 1.37
N PRO A 172 7.53 12.12 1.35
CA PRO A 172 8.41 11.59 2.39
C PRO A 172 8.24 12.36 3.71
N TYR A 173 8.55 11.70 4.83
CA TYR A 173 8.65 12.40 6.12
C TYR A 173 9.73 13.50 6.08
N HIS A 174 9.38 14.69 6.55
CA HIS A 174 10.16 15.92 6.36
C HIS A 174 11.07 16.29 7.54
N ASN A 175 11.28 15.43 8.53
CA ASN A 175 12.24 15.69 9.62
C ASN A 175 13.49 14.78 9.50
N TYR A 176 14.57 15.20 10.16
CA TYR A 176 15.83 14.48 10.20
C TYR A 176 15.67 13.01 10.63
N ASN A 177 16.42 12.12 9.98
CA ASN A 177 16.42 10.66 10.22
C ASN A 177 15.04 9.96 10.10
N GLN A 178 14.09 10.55 9.37
CA GLN A 178 12.81 9.91 9.09
C GLN A 178 12.81 9.22 7.71
N ALA A 179 12.72 9.99 6.62
CA ALA A 179 12.57 9.43 5.28
C ALA A 179 13.82 8.71 4.75
N HIS A 180 13.62 7.55 4.13
CA HIS A 180 14.67 6.77 3.47
C HIS A 180 14.26 6.16 2.11
N GLY A 181 13.26 6.78 1.48
CA GLY A 181 12.78 6.41 0.14
C GLY A 181 11.70 5.32 0.08
N LEU A 182 11.13 4.92 1.22
CA LEU A 182 9.97 4.03 1.32
C LEU A 182 8.80 4.78 1.99
N CYS A 183 7.58 4.67 1.44
CA CYS A 183 6.39 5.30 2.04
C CYS A 183 6.09 4.75 3.44
N PHE A 184 5.55 5.58 4.35
CA PHE A 184 5.23 5.26 5.76
C PHE A 184 6.38 4.77 6.65
N SER A 185 7.56 4.48 6.12
CA SER A 185 8.68 3.93 6.91
C SER A 185 9.63 5.01 7.43
N VAL A 186 10.18 4.77 8.62
CA VAL A 186 11.25 5.59 9.22
C VAL A 186 12.46 4.74 9.63
N ARG A 187 13.65 5.36 9.65
CA ARG A 187 14.89 4.72 10.12
C ARG A 187 14.93 4.63 11.65
N PRO A 188 15.50 3.57 12.25
CA PRO A 188 15.88 3.59 13.66
C PRO A 188 16.84 4.77 13.97
N PRO A 189 16.83 5.33 15.19
CA PRO A 189 15.97 5.01 16.33
C PRO A 189 14.59 5.71 16.29
N THR A 190 14.21 6.33 15.17
CA THR A 190 12.94 7.06 15.05
C THR A 190 11.74 6.14 15.31
N ARG A 191 10.90 6.51 16.28
CA ARG A 191 9.64 5.81 16.58
C ARG A 191 8.67 5.92 15.41
N ALA A 192 7.83 4.90 15.24
CA ALA A 192 6.75 4.86 14.25
C ALA A 192 5.87 6.13 14.38
N PRO A 193 5.72 6.94 13.31
CA PRO A 193 4.81 8.09 13.32
C PRO A 193 3.34 7.67 13.48
N PRO A 194 2.41 8.57 13.84
CA PRO A 194 1.02 8.22 14.16
C PRO A 194 0.30 7.41 13.05
N SER A 195 0.52 7.76 11.77
CA SER A 195 -0.03 6.98 10.65
C SER A 195 0.51 5.54 10.60
N LEU A 196 1.77 5.31 10.98
CA LEU A 196 2.34 3.96 11.02
C LEU A 196 1.85 3.17 12.25
N GLN A 197 1.64 3.84 13.39
CA GLN A 197 1.00 3.21 14.55
C GLN A 197 -0.42 2.74 14.19
N ASN A 198 -1.18 3.55 13.44
CA ASN A 198 -2.50 3.17 12.95
C ASN A 198 -2.46 2.01 11.95
N ILE A 199 -1.44 1.94 11.09
CA ILE A 199 -1.14 0.77 10.25
C ILE A 199 -0.90 -0.49 11.11
N TYR A 200 -0.17 -0.39 12.22
CA TYR A 200 0.04 -1.52 13.13
C TYR A 200 -1.25 -1.98 13.83
N ILE A 201 -2.15 -1.06 14.19
CA ILE A 201 -3.48 -1.40 14.75
C ILE A 201 -4.30 -2.18 13.72
N ALA A 202 -4.41 -1.67 12.48
CA ALA A 202 -5.12 -2.36 11.40
C ALA A 202 -4.51 -3.75 11.10
N LEU A 203 -3.18 -3.86 11.11
CA LEU A 203 -2.48 -5.13 10.89
C LEU A 203 -2.70 -6.12 12.04
N LYS A 204 -2.76 -5.66 13.30
CA LYS A 204 -3.07 -6.48 14.48
C LYS A 204 -4.51 -7.02 14.45
N ASN A 205 -5.46 -6.23 13.93
CA ASN A 205 -6.84 -6.66 13.73
C ASN A 205 -6.95 -7.74 12.63
N ASP A 206 -6.18 -7.61 11.55
CA ASP A 206 -6.12 -8.60 10.47
C ASP A 206 -5.37 -9.89 10.88
N TYR A 207 -4.32 -9.76 11.71
CA TYR A 207 -3.48 -10.85 12.21
C TYR A 207 -3.25 -10.69 13.72
N PRO A 208 -4.06 -11.33 14.59
CA PRO A 208 -3.90 -11.25 16.04
C PRO A 208 -2.53 -11.76 16.56
N SER A 209 -1.80 -12.55 15.77
CA SER A 209 -0.42 -12.98 16.03
C SER A 209 0.66 -11.92 15.74
N PHE A 210 0.31 -10.82 15.07
CA PHE A 210 1.25 -9.73 14.81
C PHE A 210 1.73 -9.07 16.11
N GLU A 211 3.00 -8.71 16.16
CA GLU A 211 3.58 -7.90 17.22
C GLU A 211 4.25 -6.67 16.58
N PRO A 212 4.03 -5.45 17.11
CA PRO A 212 4.74 -4.28 16.64
C PRO A 212 6.25 -4.41 16.95
N PRO A 213 7.13 -3.74 16.17
CA PRO A 213 8.57 -3.77 16.43
C PRO A 213 8.92 -3.30 17.85
N PRO A 214 9.97 -3.87 18.48
CA PRO A 214 10.45 -3.40 19.77
C PRO A 214 10.84 -1.91 19.70
N ASN A 215 10.75 -1.23 20.85
CA ASN A 215 10.97 0.22 21.00
C ASN A 215 10.03 1.09 20.13
N GLY A 216 8.96 0.50 19.56
CA GLY A 216 8.05 1.19 18.65
C GLY A 216 8.71 1.62 17.34
N GLY A 217 9.66 0.84 16.82
CA GLY A 217 10.37 1.13 15.58
C GLY A 217 9.45 1.17 14.34
N GLY A 218 9.87 1.89 13.29
CA GLY A 218 9.08 2.09 12.07
C GLY A 218 9.74 1.66 10.75
N LEU A 219 10.71 0.74 10.79
CA LEU A 219 11.42 0.27 9.61
C LEU A 219 10.62 -0.82 8.87
N LEU A 220 10.24 -0.56 7.62
CA LEU A 220 9.36 -1.42 6.81
C LEU A 220 10.09 -2.06 5.61
N THR A 221 11.42 -1.93 5.57
CA THR A 221 12.29 -2.65 4.63
C THR A 221 11.96 -4.15 4.50
N PRO A 222 11.63 -4.90 5.57
CA PRO A 222 11.21 -6.30 5.44
C PRO A 222 9.96 -6.52 4.57
N TRP A 223 9.02 -5.56 4.51
CA TRP A 223 7.87 -5.64 3.60
C TRP A 223 8.29 -5.40 2.16
N ALA A 224 9.15 -4.40 1.94
CA ALA A 224 9.63 -4.04 0.60
C ALA A 224 10.37 -5.21 -0.07
N GLU A 225 11.24 -5.87 0.69
CA GLU A 225 12.01 -7.05 0.26
C GLU A 225 11.13 -8.30 0.04
N ARG A 226 9.95 -8.36 0.68
CA ARG A 226 8.91 -9.40 0.46
C ARG A 226 7.97 -9.08 -0.70
N GLY A 227 8.27 -8.07 -1.52
CA GLY A 227 7.52 -7.73 -2.73
C GLY A 227 6.47 -6.63 -2.57
N VAL A 228 6.50 -5.86 -1.48
CA VAL A 228 5.61 -4.68 -1.30
C VAL A 228 6.27 -3.42 -1.84
N LEU A 229 5.86 -2.96 -3.01
CA LEU A 229 6.34 -1.68 -3.54
C LEU A 229 5.82 -0.53 -2.66
N MET A 230 6.72 0.10 -1.90
CA MET A 230 6.40 1.19 -0.96
C MET A 230 6.72 2.56 -1.59
N LEU A 231 5.77 3.13 -2.34
CA LEU A 231 6.02 4.28 -3.22
C LEU A 231 5.29 5.55 -2.73
N ASN A 232 6.01 6.65 -2.51
CA ASN A 232 5.37 7.97 -2.36
C ASN A 232 5.05 8.57 -3.73
N THR A 233 4.00 9.38 -3.84
CA THR A 233 3.70 10.12 -5.09
C THR A 233 4.69 11.24 -5.38
N CYS A 234 5.21 11.88 -4.33
CA CYS A 234 6.34 12.81 -4.37
C CYS A 234 7.56 12.12 -3.73
N LEU A 235 8.73 12.09 -4.39
CA LEU A 235 9.90 11.34 -3.89
C LEU A 235 10.88 12.16 -3.06
N THR A 236 10.75 13.50 -3.04
CA THR A 236 11.55 14.37 -2.18
C THR A 236 10.70 15.43 -1.48
N VAL A 237 11.23 16.02 -0.41
CA VAL A 237 10.62 17.12 0.36
C VAL A 237 11.72 17.95 1.02
N ARG A 238 11.52 19.26 1.21
CA ARG A 238 12.40 20.09 2.05
C ARG A 238 12.26 19.72 3.52
N ALA A 239 13.32 19.89 4.30
CA ALA A 239 13.26 19.77 5.75
C ALA A 239 12.20 20.71 6.34
N HIS A 240 11.39 20.17 7.25
CA HIS A 240 10.30 20.84 7.97
C HIS A 240 9.19 21.49 7.12
N ALA A 241 9.13 21.22 5.81
CA ALA A 241 8.09 21.76 4.93
C ALA A 241 7.45 20.65 4.10
N ALA A 242 6.44 19.99 4.69
CA ALA A 242 5.57 19.02 4.02
C ALA A 242 5.04 19.56 2.66
N ASN A 243 4.86 18.68 1.68
CA ASN A 243 4.37 19.02 0.34
C ASN A 243 5.19 20.08 -0.45
N SER A 244 6.36 20.52 0.02
CA SER A 244 7.17 21.57 -0.62
C SER A 244 7.59 21.28 -2.07
N HIS A 245 7.68 20.01 -2.47
CA HIS A 245 7.97 19.58 -3.85
C HIS A 245 6.74 19.04 -4.60
N SER A 246 5.54 19.24 -4.05
CA SER A 246 4.27 18.90 -4.71
C SER A 246 4.11 19.67 -6.03
N GLY A 247 3.62 18.98 -7.06
CA GLY A 247 3.41 19.51 -8.40
C GLY A 247 4.68 19.83 -9.18
N LYS A 248 5.87 19.44 -8.69
CA LYS A 248 7.15 19.70 -9.37
C LYS A 248 7.51 18.65 -10.43
N GLY A 249 6.74 17.56 -10.52
CA GLY A 249 6.86 16.56 -11.60
C GLY A 249 7.01 15.12 -11.13
N TRP A 250 7.30 14.90 -9.84
CA TRP A 250 7.40 13.55 -9.27
C TRP A 250 6.12 12.75 -9.48
N GLU A 251 4.97 13.42 -9.38
CA GLU A 251 3.63 12.86 -9.52
C GLU A 251 3.40 12.14 -10.84
N ARG A 252 4.05 12.62 -11.92
CA ARG A 252 3.96 12.00 -13.25
C ARG A 252 4.86 10.78 -13.34
N PHE A 253 6.11 10.91 -12.86
CA PHE A 253 7.06 9.81 -12.83
C PHE A 253 6.58 8.64 -11.96
N THR A 254 6.03 8.91 -10.78
CA THR A 254 5.51 7.87 -9.87
C THR A 254 4.21 7.26 -10.39
N GLN A 255 3.37 8.01 -11.10
CA GLN A 255 2.26 7.44 -11.86
C GLN A 255 2.77 6.48 -12.94
N LYS A 256 3.81 6.87 -13.71
CA LYS A 256 4.41 5.99 -14.72
C LYS A 256 4.98 4.69 -14.14
N ALA A 257 5.50 4.73 -12.91
CA ALA A 257 5.91 3.54 -12.17
C ALA A 257 4.71 2.64 -11.83
N ILE A 258 3.61 3.21 -11.29
CA ILE A 258 2.35 2.50 -11.02
C ILE A 258 1.78 1.84 -12.29
N ASP A 259 1.70 2.59 -13.39
CA ASP A 259 1.21 2.11 -14.68
C ASP A 259 2.12 1.00 -15.25
N THR A 260 3.42 1.10 -15.00
CA THR A 260 4.40 0.07 -15.37
C THR A 260 4.21 -1.22 -14.58
N VAL A 261 3.89 -1.15 -13.29
CA VAL A 261 3.48 -2.35 -12.52
C VAL A 261 2.25 -2.99 -13.15
N ALA A 262 1.19 -2.21 -13.40
CA ALA A 262 -0.06 -2.74 -13.96
C ALA A 262 0.12 -3.38 -15.35
N ARG A 263 0.98 -2.77 -16.17
CA ARG A 263 1.30 -3.25 -17.53
C ARG A 263 2.20 -4.49 -17.53
N VAL A 264 3.23 -4.54 -16.68
CA VAL A 264 4.27 -5.60 -16.71
C VAL A 264 3.90 -6.79 -15.83
N ARG A 265 3.19 -6.60 -14.72
CA ARG A 265 2.72 -7.69 -13.83
C ARG A 265 1.43 -8.30 -14.37
N THR A 266 1.56 -9.04 -15.46
CA THR A 266 0.46 -9.73 -16.16
C THR A 266 -0.29 -10.72 -15.26
N HIS A 267 0.42 -11.40 -14.36
CA HIS A 267 -0.17 -12.25 -13.32
C HIS A 267 -0.88 -11.47 -12.20
N GLY A 268 -0.93 -10.13 -12.26
CA GLY A 268 -1.68 -9.29 -11.33
C GLY A 268 -0.93 -8.97 -10.03
N VAL A 269 -1.37 -7.91 -9.35
CA VAL A 269 -0.84 -7.46 -8.05
C VAL A 269 -1.97 -6.84 -7.22
N VAL A 270 -1.73 -6.63 -5.93
CA VAL A 270 -2.66 -5.90 -5.04
C VAL A 270 -2.22 -4.44 -4.89
N PHE A 271 -3.09 -3.49 -5.21
CA PHE A 271 -2.89 -2.06 -4.92
C PHE A 271 -3.65 -1.67 -3.64
N LEU A 272 -2.93 -1.24 -2.61
CA LEU A 272 -3.46 -0.70 -1.37
C LEU A 272 -3.44 0.83 -1.45
N ALA A 273 -4.60 1.43 -1.69
CA ALA A 273 -4.76 2.87 -1.88
C ALA A 273 -5.56 3.49 -0.73
N TRP A 274 -4.84 4.06 0.24
CA TRP A 274 -5.41 4.64 1.45
C TRP A 274 -5.58 6.16 1.31
N GLY A 275 -6.81 6.63 1.45
CA GLY A 275 -7.19 8.03 1.25
C GLY A 275 -7.43 8.43 -0.22
N THR A 276 -8.17 9.52 -0.41
CA THR A 276 -8.55 10.05 -1.72
C THR A 276 -7.38 10.31 -2.67
N PRO A 277 -6.20 10.85 -2.25
CA PRO A 277 -5.07 11.05 -3.14
C PRO A 277 -4.55 9.74 -3.75
N ALA A 278 -4.32 8.71 -2.94
CA ALA A 278 -3.92 7.39 -3.41
C ALA A 278 -5.01 6.73 -4.26
N GLY A 279 -6.28 6.85 -3.85
CA GLY A 279 -7.42 6.31 -4.60
C GLY A 279 -7.53 6.85 -6.03
N LYS A 280 -7.20 8.13 -6.26
CA LYS A 280 -7.15 8.71 -7.62
C LYS A 280 -6.08 8.08 -8.50
N ARG A 281 -4.90 7.74 -7.94
CA ARG A 281 -3.75 7.14 -8.66
C ARG A 281 -4.04 5.74 -9.22
N VAL A 282 -4.94 5.00 -8.58
CA VAL A 282 -5.31 3.63 -8.97
C VAL A 282 -6.64 3.56 -9.72
N SER A 283 -7.24 4.69 -10.08
CA SER A 283 -8.56 4.75 -10.74
C SER A 283 -8.57 4.07 -12.12
N GLY A 284 -7.48 4.18 -12.89
CA GLY A 284 -7.32 3.55 -14.21
C GLY A 284 -6.79 2.10 -14.19
N ILE A 285 -6.61 1.48 -13.02
CA ILE A 285 -6.08 0.11 -12.92
C ILE A 285 -7.15 -0.91 -13.33
N ASN A 286 -6.82 -1.83 -14.25
CA ASN A 286 -7.73 -2.90 -14.64
C ASN A 286 -7.96 -3.87 -13.45
N ARG A 287 -9.19 -3.83 -12.90
CA ARG A 287 -9.64 -4.64 -11.76
C ARG A 287 -9.90 -6.12 -12.08
N GLU A 288 -9.99 -6.50 -13.35
CA GLU A 288 -10.05 -7.91 -13.78
C GLU A 288 -8.69 -8.61 -13.60
N ARG A 289 -7.60 -7.83 -13.68
CA ARG A 289 -6.21 -8.32 -13.55
C ARG A 289 -5.62 -8.09 -12.17
N HIS A 290 -5.94 -6.95 -11.54
CA HIS A 290 -5.34 -6.52 -10.28
C HIS A 290 -6.39 -6.33 -9.20
N CYS A 291 -6.05 -6.67 -7.96
CA CYS A 291 -6.86 -6.28 -6.81
C CYS A 291 -6.60 -4.81 -6.47
N VAL A 292 -7.67 -4.05 -6.18
CA VAL A 292 -7.57 -2.64 -5.76
C VAL A 292 -8.36 -2.46 -4.47
N LEU A 293 -7.64 -2.34 -3.35
CA LEU A 293 -8.18 -2.21 -2.00
C LEU A 293 -8.13 -0.73 -1.58
N GLN A 294 -9.29 -0.13 -1.30
CA GLN A 294 -9.43 1.28 -0.98
C GLN A 294 -10.08 1.48 0.38
N SER A 295 -9.53 2.41 1.18
CA SER A 295 -10.08 2.85 2.46
C SER A 295 -9.68 4.31 2.71
N VAL A 296 -10.09 4.88 3.84
CA VAL A 296 -9.61 6.18 4.33
C VAL A 296 -8.10 6.13 4.64
N HIS A 297 -7.47 7.28 4.86
CA HIS A 297 -6.03 7.34 5.15
C HIS A 297 -5.74 6.92 6.61
N PRO A 298 -4.60 6.28 6.91
CA PRO A 298 -4.17 5.97 8.29
C PRO A 298 -3.84 7.17 9.19
N SER A 299 -3.96 8.42 8.72
CA SER A 299 -3.77 9.61 9.58
C SER A 299 -4.76 9.59 10.76
N PRO A 300 -4.38 10.05 11.97
CA PRO A 300 -5.30 10.24 13.09
C PRO A 300 -6.61 10.96 12.72
N LEU A 301 -6.54 11.94 11.82
CA LEU A 301 -7.69 12.70 11.32
C LEU A 301 -8.77 11.83 10.62
N SER A 302 -8.40 10.65 10.11
CA SER A 302 -9.29 9.80 9.32
C SER A 302 -9.31 8.32 9.71
N ALA A 303 -8.34 7.80 10.46
CA ALA A 303 -8.19 6.37 10.72
C ALA A 303 -9.42 5.75 11.42
N ARG A 304 -10.04 6.50 12.34
CA ARG A 304 -11.29 6.12 13.02
C ARG A 304 -12.49 5.92 12.07
N ASN A 305 -12.45 6.49 10.86
CA ASN A 305 -13.51 6.39 9.85
C ASN A 305 -13.41 5.10 9.01
N GLY A 306 -12.95 3.99 9.61
CA GLY A 306 -12.90 2.66 8.96
C GLY A 306 -11.54 2.19 8.45
N PHE A 307 -10.42 2.83 8.81
CA PHE A 307 -9.10 2.29 8.49
C PHE A 307 -8.78 1.03 9.31
N PHE A 308 -9.00 1.09 10.63
CA PHE A 308 -8.62 0.02 11.57
C PHE A 308 -9.28 -1.33 11.29
N THR A 309 -10.46 -1.35 10.65
CA THR A 309 -11.26 -2.55 10.38
C THR A 309 -11.35 -2.88 8.88
N CYS A 310 -10.51 -2.27 8.04
CA CYS A 310 -10.62 -2.40 6.58
C CYS A 310 -10.32 -3.80 6.04
N GLY A 311 -9.58 -4.65 6.78
CA GLY A 311 -9.25 -6.01 6.36
C GLY A 311 -8.17 -6.11 5.27
N HIS A 312 -7.42 -5.03 5.00
CA HIS A 312 -6.59 -4.94 3.78
C HIS A 312 -5.40 -5.91 3.75
N PHE A 313 -4.72 -6.17 4.87
CA PHE A 313 -3.57 -7.07 4.92
C PHE A 313 -4.00 -8.54 4.81
N LYS A 314 -5.19 -8.86 5.35
CA LYS A 314 -5.84 -10.17 5.17
C LYS A 314 -6.30 -10.37 3.73
N LYS A 315 -7.12 -9.46 3.19
CA LYS A 315 -7.61 -9.49 1.80
C LYS A 315 -6.50 -9.51 0.76
N CYS A 316 -5.40 -8.80 1.01
CA CYS A 316 -4.21 -8.82 0.15
C CYS A 316 -3.62 -10.24 0.06
N ASN A 317 -3.43 -10.90 1.21
CA ASN A 317 -2.88 -12.26 1.25
C ASN A 317 -3.87 -13.33 0.75
N GLU A 318 -5.17 -13.18 1.01
CA GLU A 318 -6.21 -14.06 0.45
C GLU A 318 -6.17 -14.04 -1.09
N TRP A 319 -6.13 -12.86 -1.69
CA TRP A 319 -6.05 -12.70 -3.15
C TRP A 319 -4.71 -13.18 -3.74
N LEU A 320 -3.60 -12.96 -3.02
CA LEU A 320 -2.30 -13.48 -3.44
C LEU A 320 -2.23 -15.01 -3.34
N ALA A 321 -2.83 -15.62 -2.31
CA ALA A 321 -2.90 -17.07 -2.15
C ALA A 321 -3.73 -17.73 -3.27
N GLU A 322 -4.89 -17.16 -3.60
CA GLU A 322 -5.75 -17.62 -4.70
C GLU A 322 -5.01 -17.63 -6.05
N ARG A 323 -4.15 -16.62 -6.28
CA ARG A 323 -3.53 -16.36 -7.59
C ARG A 323 -2.11 -16.90 -7.77
N TYR A 324 -1.40 -17.14 -6.67
CA TYR A 324 0.01 -17.56 -6.68
C TYR A 324 0.31 -18.75 -5.73
N GLY A 325 -0.70 -19.29 -5.03
CA GLY A 325 -0.54 -20.29 -3.97
C GLY A 325 -0.05 -19.67 -2.64
N GLU A 326 0.06 -20.49 -1.59
CA GLU A 326 0.44 -20.03 -0.24
C GLU A 326 1.77 -19.25 -0.20
N GLU A 327 2.78 -19.68 -0.96
CA GLU A 327 4.07 -18.99 -1.13
C GLU A 327 3.94 -17.58 -1.77
N GLY A 328 2.80 -17.33 -2.42
CA GLY A 328 2.40 -16.04 -2.96
C GLY A 328 2.14 -14.98 -1.88
N ARG A 329 1.76 -15.39 -0.66
CA ARG A 329 1.43 -14.49 0.46
C ARG A 329 2.63 -13.62 0.87
N ILE A 330 2.33 -12.54 1.58
CA ILE A 330 3.29 -11.61 2.15
C ILE A 330 3.26 -11.78 3.66
N ASP A 331 4.38 -12.14 4.26
CA ASP A 331 4.53 -12.07 5.70
C ASP A 331 4.63 -10.61 6.11
N TRP A 332 3.67 -10.13 6.91
CA TRP A 332 3.62 -8.76 7.41
C TRP A 332 4.36 -8.57 8.75
N SER A 333 4.96 -9.63 9.31
CA SER A 333 5.80 -9.51 10.51
C SER A 333 7.00 -8.60 10.29
N LEU A 334 7.29 -7.72 11.24
CA LEU A 334 8.47 -6.84 11.24
C LEU A 334 9.55 -7.28 12.24
N THR A 335 9.27 -8.33 13.02
CA THR A 335 10.18 -8.85 14.04
C THR A 335 10.91 -10.07 13.50
N PRO A 336 12.26 -10.14 13.57
CA PRO A 336 13.02 -11.32 13.16
C PRO A 336 12.51 -12.60 13.82
N ASN A 337 12.49 -13.70 13.07
CA ASN A 337 12.04 -15.03 13.51
C ASN A 337 10.57 -15.12 14.00
N LYS A 338 9.75 -14.09 13.81
CA LYS A 338 8.29 -14.14 13.98
C LYS A 338 7.62 -14.03 12.61
N SER A 339 6.55 -14.79 12.39
CA SER A 339 5.73 -14.74 11.17
C SER A 339 4.26 -14.59 11.51
N VAL A 340 3.53 -13.77 10.74
CA VAL A 340 2.05 -13.71 10.88
C VAL A 340 1.35 -14.82 10.09
N LEU A 341 2.09 -15.60 9.28
CA LEU A 341 1.54 -16.66 8.42
C LEU A 341 1.60 -18.05 9.08
N SER A 342 2.37 -18.21 10.16
CA SER A 342 2.44 -19.47 10.92
C SER A 342 1.05 -19.91 11.40
N PRO A 343 0.70 -21.21 11.35
CA PRO A 343 -0.52 -21.71 11.95
C PRO A 343 -0.56 -21.37 13.43
N THR A 344 -1.50 -20.53 13.85
CA THR A 344 -1.77 -20.29 15.26
C THR A 344 -2.30 -21.59 15.86
N ALA A 345 -1.71 -22.07 16.96
CA ALA A 345 -2.09 -23.35 17.58
C ALA A 345 -3.57 -23.46 18.01
N ALA A 346 -4.30 -22.34 18.00
CA ALA A 346 -5.72 -22.21 18.33
C ALA A 346 -6.71 -22.96 17.40
N THR A 347 -6.26 -23.68 16.36
CA THR A 347 -7.11 -24.58 15.56
C THR A 347 -6.94 -26.07 15.88
N ALA A 348 -6.03 -26.45 16.79
CA ALA A 348 -5.80 -27.86 17.14
C ALA A 348 -6.75 -28.43 18.22
N GLU A 349 -7.48 -27.58 18.96
CA GLU A 349 -8.23 -27.99 20.17
C GLU A 349 -9.72 -28.27 19.94
N LYS A 350 -10.23 -28.25 18.70
CA LYS A 350 -11.67 -28.42 18.41
C LYS A 350 -12.10 -29.75 17.80
N ASP A 351 -11.16 -30.62 17.44
CA ASP A 351 -11.41 -31.97 16.88
C ASP A 351 -10.74 -33.08 17.71
N MET A 352 -11.02 -33.15 19.03
CA MET A 352 -10.59 -34.29 19.86
C MET A 352 -11.42 -34.52 21.15
N SER A 353 -12.76 -34.52 21.08
CA SER A 353 -13.59 -34.89 22.26
C SER A 353 -14.97 -35.46 21.94
N VAL A 354 -15.03 -36.54 21.15
CA VAL A 354 -16.22 -37.42 21.11
C VAL A 354 -15.81 -38.90 21.24
N SER A 355 -16.33 -39.56 22.27
CA SER A 355 -16.30 -41.01 22.58
C SER A 355 -15.27 -41.50 23.62
N ALA A 356 -15.68 -41.53 24.88
CA ALA A 356 -15.54 -42.71 25.74
C ALA A 356 -16.62 -42.67 26.85
N ASN A 357 -17.29 -43.79 27.07
CA ASN A 357 -18.42 -43.97 28.00
C ASN A 357 -17.96 -44.79 29.23
N GLY A 358 -18.53 -44.58 30.42
CA GLY A 358 -18.24 -45.46 31.57
C GLY A 358 -18.54 -44.87 32.96
N GLN A 359 -19.59 -45.37 33.61
CA GLN A 359 -20.00 -45.02 34.98
C GLN A 359 -19.19 -45.77 36.06
N LYS A 360 -19.04 -45.16 37.25
CA LYS A 360 -19.40 -45.78 38.56
C LYS A 360 -19.31 -44.81 39.75
N ASP A 361 -20.43 -44.70 40.48
CA ASP A 361 -20.66 -44.84 41.93
C ASP A 361 -19.44 -44.87 42.90
N GLN A 362 -19.50 -44.44 44.18
CA GLN A 362 -20.41 -43.62 45.02
C GLN A 362 -19.72 -43.44 46.41
N SER A 363 -20.24 -42.55 47.28
CA SER A 363 -20.01 -42.50 48.76
C SER A 363 -18.60 -42.08 49.25
N SER A 364 -18.40 -41.44 50.42
CA SER A 364 -19.30 -40.84 51.43
C SER A 364 -18.59 -39.87 52.39
N SER A 365 -19.36 -38.93 52.99
CA SER A 365 -19.28 -38.41 54.37
C SER A 365 -18.01 -37.72 54.92
N GLY A 366 -18.16 -36.59 55.63
CA GLY A 366 -17.14 -36.16 56.61
C GLY A 366 -17.09 -34.68 56.99
N THR A 367 -18.06 -34.25 57.79
CA THR A 367 -18.27 -32.98 58.53
C THR A 367 -17.12 -32.33 59.35
N ASP A 368 -17.22 -30.99 59.42
CA ASP A 368 -17.04 -30.05 60.58
C ASP A 368 -15.75 -29.20 60.77
N LYS A 369 -15.95 -28.13 61.57
CA LYS A 369 -15.11 -26.94 61.89
C LYS A 369 -13.78 -27.29 62.61
N THR A 370 -12.80 -26.38 62.89
CA THR A 370 -12.87 -24.93 63.21
C THR A 370 -11.48 -24.26 63.18
N ASN A 371 -11.42 -22.96 62.86
CA ASN A 371 -10.56 -21.86 63.39
C ASN A 371 -9.02 -22.02 63.61
N GLY A 372 -8.19 -21.05 63.19
CA GLY A 372 -6.77 -20.99 63.61
C GLY A 372 -5.74 -20.11 62.83
N GLN A 373 -5.96 -18.79 62.76
CA GLN A 373 -4.96 -17.68 62.61
C GLN A 373 -3.62 -17.78 61.83
N ALA A 374 -3.41 -16.76 60.97
CA ALA A 374 -2.17 -15.98 60.71
C ALA A 374 -0.96 -16.68 60.02
N ALA A 375 -0.27 -16.12 59.02
CA ALA A 375 -0.02 -14.72 58.64
C ALA A 375 0.54 -14.60 57.20
N SER A 376 0.61 -13.36 56.69
CA SER A 376 1.27 -12.87 55.45
C SER A 376 0.29 -12.38 54.38
N THR A 377 -0.04 -11.09 54.45
CA THR A 377 -0.74 -10.34 53.40
C THR A 377 0.25 -9.72 52.43
N ASN A 378 0.13 -10.07 51.15
CA ASN A 378 0.76 -9.38 50.04
C ASN A 378 -0.31 -9.10 48.97
N ALA A 379 -0.06 -8.04 48.20
CA ALA A 379 -0.81 -7.59 47.03
C ALA A 379 -2.13 -6.80 47.21
N ASP A 380 -2.23 -5.84 46.29
CA ASP A 380 -3.42 -5.23 45.68
C ASP A 380 -4.17 -4.09 46.40
N LYS A 381 -3.85 -2.87 45.96
CA LYS A 381 -4.85 -1.81 45.72
C LYS A 381 -4.57 -1.16 44.37
N ASN A 382 -5.55 -1.27 43.47
CA ASN A 382 -5.60 -0.54 42.22
C ASN A 382 -5.88 0.95 42.46
N ASP A 383 -5.15 1.82 41.77
CA ASP A 383 -5.55 3.21 41.51
C ASP A 383 -5.90 3.34 40.01
N PRO A 384 -7.03 4.01 39.66
CA PRO A 384 -7.36 4.30 38.27
C PRO A 384 -6.59 5.55 37.81
N VAL A 385 -5.74 5.40 36.80
CA VAL A 385 -5.14 6.56 36.11
C VAL A 385 -6.19 7.17 35.18
N SER A 386 -6.36 8.48 35.27
CA SER A 386 -7.38 9.26 34.57
C SER A 386 -7.00 9.60 33.11
N ASP A 387 -7.87 9.25 32.17
CA ASP A 387 -7.71 9.47 30.71
C ASP A 387 -7.90 10.93 30.23
N GLU A 388 -7.76 11.92 31.11
CA GLU A 388 -8.12 13.33 30.82
C GLU A 388 -6.95 14.18 30.25
N GLU A 389 -5.68 13.78 30.45
CA GLU A 389 -4.52 14.62 30.05
C GLU A 389 -4.14 14.52 28.54
N ASP A 390 -4.65 13.53 27.81
CA ASP A 390 -4.32 13.32 26.38
C ASP A 390 -5.23 14.10 25.40
N LEU A 391 -6.39 14.62 25.85
CA LEU A 391 -7.31 15.36 24.98
C LEU A 391 -6.79 16.77 24.64
N ASP A 392 -6.29 17.51 25.63
CA ASP A 392 -5.73 18.85 25.45
C ASP A 392 -4.51 18.85 24.51
N ALA A 393 -3.67 17.79 24.59
CA ALA A 393 -2.52 17.61 23.71
C ALA A 393 -2.93 17.37 22.25
N ILE A 394 -4.07 16.70 22.02
CA ILE A 394 -4.62 16.46 20.68
C ILE A 394 -5.30 17.74 20.14
N GLU A 395 -6.06 18.46 20.97
CA GLU A 395 -6.70 19.71 20.58
C GLU A 395 -5.69 20.81 20.21
N ALA A 396 -4.60 20.93 20.98
CA ALA A 396 -3.49 21.85 20.68
C ALA A 396 -2.83 21.57 19.31
N LEU A 397 -2.72 20.30 18.90
CA LEU A 397 -2.16 19.92 17.60
C LEU A 397 -3.13 20.20 16.44
N VAL A 398 -4.43 19.97 16.63
CA VAL A 398 -5.47 20.30 15.63
C VAL A 398 -5.56 21.82 15.42
N ALA A 399 -5.54 22.61 16.50
CA ALA A 399 -5.56 24.07 16.44
C ALA A 399 -4.33 24.64 15.71
N ALA A 400 -3.15 24.02 15.87
CA ALA A 400 -1.94 24.41 15.15
C ALA A 400 -2.05 24.16 13.63
N GLU A 401 -2.69 23.07 13.21
CA GLU A 401 -2.88 22.74 11.79
C GLU A 401 -3.92 23.65 11.11
N GLU A 402 -4.99 24.05 11.82
CA GLU A 402 -5.97 25.02 11.31
C GLU A 402 -5.41 26.45 11.23
N SER A 403 -4.57 26.88 12.18
CA SER A 403 -3.90 28.19 12.18
C SER A 403 -2.93 28.39 11.00
N LEU A 404 -2.36 27.29 10.49
CA LEU A 404 -1.53 27.30 9.27
C LEU A 404 -2.36 27.35 7.98
N LYS A 405 -3.65 27.02 8.06
CA LYS A 405 -4.56 27.00 6.91
C LYS A 405 -5.15 28.37 6.63
N SER A 406 -5.54 29.11 7.67
CA SER A 406 -6.07 30.48 7.54
C SER A 406 -5.04 31.50 7.03
N LYS A 407 -3.76 31.33 7.36
CA LYS A 407 -2.68 32.22 6.92
C LYS A 407 -2.33 32.13 5.43
N ASN A 408 -2.84 31.14 4.69
CA ASN A 408 -2.57 30.98 3.26
C ASN A 408 -3.62 31.65 2.35
N ASP A 409 -4.80 32.01 2.85
CA ASP A 409 -5.85 32.66 2.03
C ASP A 409 -5.69 34.20 1.94
N ASP A 410 -5.00 34.84 2.88
CA ASP A 410 -4.97 36.31 3.03
C ASP A 410 -3.80 37.00 2.29
N SER A 411 -3.31 36.40 1.20
CA SER A 411 -2.09 36.88 0.49
C SER A 411 -2.18 36.97 -1.04
N LEU A 412 -3.40 37.10 -1.59
CA LEU A 412 -3.64 37.27 -3.02
C LEU A 412 -4.74 38.30 -3.37
N ASP A 413 -4.54 39.58 -3.03
CA ASP A 413 -4.98 40.65 -3.94
C ASP A 413 -4.24 41.98 -3.77
N LYS A 414 -3.59 42.45 -4.84
CA LYS A 414 -3.30 43.87 -5.10
C LYS A 414 -2.74 44.07 -6.51
N PRO A 415 -3.40 44.85 -7.39
CA PRO A 415 -2.88 45.14 -8.73
C PRO A 415 -1.72 46.14 -8.67
N LYS A 416 -0.73 45.97 -9.55
CA LYS A 416 0.30 46.98 -9.80
C LYS A 416 -0.16 47.94 -10.89
N GLU A 417 -0.17 49.23 -10.58
CA GLU A 417 -0.24 50.30 -11.58
C GLU A 417 1.08 50.38 -12.36
N THR A 418 0.99 50.74 -13.64
CA THR A 418 2.14 50.91 -14.54
C THR A 418 2.42 52.38 -14.75
N GLU A 419 3.56 52.88 -14.27
CA GLU A 419 4.08 54.18 -14.69
C GLU A 419 4.66 54.09 -16.10
N SER A 420 4.27 55.02 -16.96
CA SER A 420 4.84 55.22 -18.29
C SER A 420 5.62 56.53 -18.31
N GLU A 421 6.94 56.46 -18.21
CA GLU A 421 7.80 57.63 -18.46
C GLU A 421 7.77 58.01 -19.95
N SER A 422 7.65 59.30 -20.20
CA SER A 422 7.70 59.88 -21.54
C SER A 422 8.83 60.90 -21.60
N GLU A 423 9.89 60.60 -22.35
CA GLU A 423 10.90 61.59 -22.71
C GLU A 423 10.98 61.83 -24.22
N LYS A 424 11.19 63.11 -24.54
CA LYS A 424 11.04 63.76 -25.83
C LYS A 424 12.06 63.29 -26.87
N LYS A 425 11.59 63.13 -28.12
CA LYS A 425 12.03 64.05 -29.20
C LYS A 425 11.05 64.12 -30.36
#